data_AF-A0A957UU20-F1
#
_entry.id   AF-A0A957UU20-F1
#
_cell.length_a   1.000
_cell.length_b   1.000
_cell.length_c   1.000
_cell.angle_alpha   90.00
_cell.angle_beta   90.00
_cell.angle_gamma   90.00
#
_symmetry.space_group_name_H-M   'P 1'
#
loop_
_entity.id
_entity.type
_entity.pdbx_description
1 polymer ?
#
loop_
_entity_poly.entity_id
_entity_poly.type
_entity_poly.pdbx_seq_one_letter_code
_entity_poly.pdbx_strand_id
1 'polypeptide(L)'
;MSQFWYQRITDSDNDAEEAFNYRTIGNQADFHENECLFRFVNSPIPAGSTIVACKITFTARQTSSGSLVVDWHCEDADDSAVPTDVAGVVTDRTLTTASVEWDIPAFTDDATYDTPDLTDCLQEVIDRAGWDAGNAVSFITANIVGTAERGASMSDFSTAESALLTVEYEPPASSGEIDVQVGAALDDVEEDTADGHMTMNASKLEANVKVVGLRFLSIAVPQGAIITSATLSVYANGSSASGATMTVKAIDEDDCAAFDTSPYNVSGRDLVGNVAWAPAAWTSGMQYVSTDISAAVQQVILRPGWSSGNALGLAILVGSGAAKGFDSWNKNPEHAALLHLTFEEDSSEAAIDHGESWAVVAAETVVGLATTDYGESYATVAAQITEPTQNTAAVDNGETWAIVRPNISYNLELSEEGDSWAVVIAGYDWITVLADPND
;
A
#
# COMPACT_ATOMS: atom_id res chain seq x y z
N MET A 1 2.03 -0.29 -3.75
CA MET A 1 3.32 -0.91 -4.10
C MET A 1 3.24 -2.39 -3.76
N SER A 2 3.77 -3.29 -4.60
CA SER A 2 3.80 -4.73 -4.31
C SER A 2 4.47 -5.04 -2.97
N GLN A 3 3.86 -5.95 -2.22
CA GLN A 3 4.41 -6.64 -1.07
C GLN A 3 4.66 -8.11 -1.41
N PHE A 4 5.44 -8.81 -0.59
CA PHE A 4 5.78 -10.22 -0.81
C PHE A 4 5.51 -11.07 0.44
N TRP A 5 4.93 -12.24 0.24
CA TRP A 5 4.81 -13.29 1.25
C TRP A 5 5.66 -14.50 0.85
N TYR A 6 6.57 -14.89 1.73
CA TYR A 6 7.36 -16.11 1.62
C TYR A 6 7.07 -17.00 2.83
N GLN A 7 6.80 -18.29 2.60
CA GLN A 7 6.65 -19.25 3.70
C GLN A 7 7.03 -20.66 3.29
N ARG A 8 7.83 -21.33 4.12
CA ARG A 8 8.02 -22.77 4.07
C ARG A 8 7.05 -23.50 4.98
N ILE A 9 6.66 -24.71 4.59
CA ILE A 9 5.97 -25.63 5.51
C ILE A 9 6.99 -26.22 6.48
N THR A 10 6.90 -25.84 7.75
CA THR A 10 7.84 -26.26 8.82
C THR A 10 7.20 -27.18 9.87
N ASP A 11 5.95 -27.55 9.68
CA ASP A 11 5.12 -28.32 10.62
C ASP A 11 4.38 -29.40 9.83
N SER A 12 4.53 -30.66 10.24
CA SER A 12 4.03 -31.88 9.59
C SER A 12 2.50 -31.99 9.55
N ASP A 13 1.79 -31.15 10.32
CA ASP A 13 0.34 -31.04 10.21
C ASP A 13 -0.13 -30.09 9.10
N ASN A 14 0.80 -29.42 8.39
CA ASN A 14 0.49 -28.51 7.28
C ASN A 14 0.82 -29.08 5.88
N ASP A 15 1.45 -30.25 5.79
CA ASP A 15 1.48 -31.06 4.57
C ASP A 15 0.70 -32.38 4.75
N ALA A 16 0.08 -32.84 3.67
CA ALA A 16 -0.66 -34.10 3.63
C ALA A 16 -0.72 -34.66 2.21
N GLU A 17 -0.72 -35.99 2.12
CA GLU A 17 -1.10 -36.73 0.91
C GLU A 17 -2.23 -37.71 1.25
N GLU A 18 -3.18 -37.88 0.34
CA GLU A 18 -4.29 -38.82 0.50
C GLU A 18 -4.29 -39.90 -0.58
N ALA A 19 -4.12 -41.15 -0.12
CA ALA A 19 -4.14 -42.35 -0.96
C ALA A 19 -5.30 -43.25 -0.54
N PHE A 20 -6.14 -43.69 -1.49
CA PHE A 20 -7.20 -44.68 -1.24
C PHE A 20 -8.14 -44.40 -0.03
N ASN A 21 -8.45 -43.12 0.25
CA ASN A 21 -9.25 -42.63 1.39
C ASN A 21 -8.54 -42.73 2.76
N TYR A 22 -7.22 -42.59 2.82
CA TYR A 22 -6.47 -42.41 4.06
C TYR A 22 -5.39 -41.34 3.90
N ARG A 23 -5.30 -40.41 4.87
CA ARG A 23 -4.10 -39.56 5.05
C ARG A 23 -2.89 -40.47 5.23
N THR A 24 -1.87 -40.28 4.40
CA THR A 24 -0.53 -40.79 4.68
C THR A 24 0.30 -39.62 5.23
N ILE A 25 0.85 -39.80 6.43
CA ILE A 25 1.90 -38.91 6.94
C ILE A 25 3.20 -39.45 6.36
N GLY A 26 3.55 -38.92 5.18
CA GLY A 26 4.73 -39.28 4.41
C GLY A 26 5.86 -38.27 4.62
N ASN A 27 7.11 -38.69 4.39
CA ASN A 27 8.24 -37.76 4.35
C ASN A 27 8.47 -37.19 2.93
N GLN A 28 7.46 -37.29 2.06
CA GLN A 28 7.51 -37.03 0.64
C GLN A 28 6.07 -36.81 0.15
N ALA A 29 5.88 -35.86 -0.78
CA ALA A 29 4.62 -35.65 -1.47
C ALA A 29 4.66 -36.39 -2.81
N ASP A 30 3.94 -37.50 -2.91
CA ASP A 30 3.95 -38.35 -4.10
C ASP A 30 2.84 -37.97 -5.09
N PHE A 31 3.16 -37.02 -5.98
CA PHE A 31 2.32 -36.69 -7.13
C PHE A 31 2.24 -37.92 -8.06
N HIS A 32 1.21 -38.76 -7.89
CA HIS A 32 0.88 -39.90 -8.76
C HIS A 32 -0.51 -40.48 -8.47
N GLU A 33 -0.64 -41.26 -7.39
CA GLU A 33 -1.91 -41.87 -6.94
C GLU A 33 -2.58 -41.06 -5.83
N ASN A 34 -1.89 -40.02 -5.33
CA ASN A 34 -2.27 -39.27 -4.14
C ASN A 34 -2.56 -37.80 -4.49
N GLU A 35 -3.69 -37.28 -4.04
CA GLU A 35 -3.91 -35.84 -3.99
C GLU A 35 -3.09 -35.26 -2.83
N CYS A 36 -2.21 -34.31 -3.15
CA CYS A 36 -1.32 -33.65 -2.20
C CYS A 36 -1.88 -32.28 -1.80
N LEU A 37 -1.76 -31.94 -0.52
CA LEU A 37 -2.19 -30.67 0.07
C LEU A 37 -1.02 -29.99 0.78
N PHE A 38 -0.87 -28.69 0.52
CA PHE A 38 0.17 -27.82 1.07
C PHE A 38 -0.48 -26.60 1.71
N ARG A 39 -0.52 -26.57 3.06
CA ARG A 39 -1.17 -25.52 3.85
C ARG A 39 -0.15 -24.47 4.30
N PHE A 40 -0.45 -23.22 3.99
CA PHE A 40 0.32 -22.05 4.39
C PHE A 40 -0.52 -21.21 5.36
N VAL A 41 0.08 -20.75 6.44
CA VAL A 41 -0.59 -20.25 7.65
C VAL A 41 -0.18 -18.82 8.00
N ASN A 42 -1.02 -18.09 8.72
CA ASN A 42 -0.75 -16.70 9.11
C ASN A 42 -0.46 -15.81 7.88
N SER A 43 -1.27 -15.93 6.83
CA SER A 43 -1.07 -15.14 5.61
C SER A 43 -1.09 -13.64 5.92
N PRO A 44 -0.08 -12.85 5.52
CA PRO A 44 -0.05 -11.41 5.78
C PRO A 44 -1.00 -10.62 4.87
N ILE A 45 -1.61 -11.28 3.86
CA ILE A 45 -2.36 -10.65 2.76
C ILE A 45 -3.72 -10.12 3.27
N PRO A 46 -3.96 -8.80 3.29
CA PRO A 46 -5.25 -8.23 3.69
C PRO A 46 -6.38 -8.60 2.72
N ALA A 47 -7.62 -8.62 3.21
CA ALA A 47 -8.81 -8.73 2.37
C ALA A 47 -8.86 -7.63 1.31
N GLY A 48 -9.26 -7.98 0.08
CA GLY A 48 -9.30 -7.05 -1.06
C GLY A 48 -7.93 -6.73 -1.67
N SER A 49 -6.87 -7.49 -1.33
CA SER A 49 -5.59 -7.40 -2.05
C SER A 49 -5.69 -8.01 -3.45
N THR A 50 -4.91 -7.48 -4.39
CA THR A 50 -4.72 -8.08 -5.71
C THR A 50 -3.45 -8.93 -5.72
N ILE A 51 -3.53 -10.20 -6.09
CA ILE A 51 -2.37 -11.08 -6.30
C ILE A 51 -1.75 -10.75 -7.66
N VAL A 52 -0.43 -10.54 -7.67
CA VAL A 52 0.36 -10.18 -8.86
C VAL A 52 1.09 -11.39 -9.42
N ALA A 53 1.58 -12.27 -8.55
CA ALA A 53 2.22 -13.54 -8.89
C ALA A 53 2.10 -14.51 -7.72
N CYS A 54 1.89 -15.81 -7.97
CA CYS A 54 1.90 -16.83 -6.93
C CYS A 54 2.55 -18.12 -7.44
N LYS A 55 3.46 -18.73 -6.67
CA LYS A 55 4.03 -20.04 -7.00
C LYS A 55 4.50 -20.80 -5.76
N ILE A 56 4.65 -22.11 -5.90
CA ILE A 56 5.31 -22.96 -4.92
C ILE A 56 6.60 -23.53 -5.54
N THR A 57 7.70 -23.48 -4.80
CA THR A 57 8.96 -24.14 -5.15
C THR A 57 9.13 -25.41 -4.33
N PHE A 58 9.38 -26.53 -5.00
CA PHE A 58 9.62 -27.85 -4.42
C PHE A 58 11.08 -28.30 -4.59
N THR A 59 11.62 -29.05 -3.62
CA THR A 59 12.86 -29.82 -3.80
C THR A 59 12.51 -31.26 -4.14
N ALA A 60 13.06 -31.80 -5.21
CA ALA A 60 12.82 -33.19 -5.63
C ALA A 60 13.62 -34.19 -4.77
N ARG A 61 12.96 -35.27 -4.33
CA ARG A 61 13.56 -36.32 -3.47
C ARG A 61 13.99 -37.60 -4.20
N GLN A 62 13.83 -37.60 -5.52
CA GLN A 62 14.25 -38.71 -6.38
C GLN A 62 14.39 -38.28 -7.83
N THR A 63 15.33 -38.90 -8.55
CA THR A 63 15.42 -38.76 -10.01
C THR A 63 14.36 -39.65 -10.67
N SER A 64 13.34 -39.05 -11.28
CA SER A 64 12.27 -39.77 -11.97
C SER A 64 11.81 -39.08 -13.27
N SER A 65 11.23 -39.85 -14.18
CA SER A 65 10.83 -39.39 -15.51
C SER A 65 9.64 -40.18 -16.05
N GLY A 66 9.07 -39.70 -17.16
CA GLY A 66 7.80 -40.19 -17.72
C GLY A 66 6.70 -39.13 -17.60
N SER A 67 5.60 -39.32 -18.32
CA SER A 67 4.49 -38.34 -18.36
C SER A 67 3.70 -38.35 -17.05
N LEU A 68 3.50 -37.17 -16.48
CA LEU A 68 2.63 -36.91 -15.34
C LEU A 68 2.09 -35.48 -15.44
N VAL A 69 0.78 -35.34 -15.36
CA VAL A 69 0.07 -34.06 -15.33
C VAL A 69 -0.80 -34.02 -14.08
N VAL A 70 -0.88 -32.87 -13.40
CA VAL A 70 -1.80 -32.60 -12.29
C VAL A 70 -2.44 -31.23 -12.48
N ASP A 71 -3.64 -31.02 -11.97
CA ASP A 71 -4.22 -29.68 -11.84
C ASP A 71 -3.94 -29.12 -10.44
N TRP A 72 -3.48 -27.87 -10.36
CA TRP A 72 -3.40 -27.12 -9.12
C TRP A 72 -4.67 -26.32 -8.86
N HIS A 73 -5.17 -26.39 -7.64
CA HIS A 73 -6.24 -25.57 -7.10
C HIS A 73 -5.82 -24.96 -5.75
N CYS A 74 -6.58 -24.00 -5.26
CA CYS A 74 -6.65 -23.72 -3.82
C CYS A 74 -7.91 -24.36 -3.22
N GLU A 75 -7.95 -24.48 -1.89
CA GLU A 75 -9.20 -24.72 -1.16
C GLU A 75 -10.08 -23.46 -1.14
N ASP A 76 -11.35 -23.60 -1.52
CA ASP A 76 -12.37 -22.56 -1.47
C ASP A 76 -12.92 -22.39 -0.03
N ALA A 77 -12.06 -21.93 0.88
CA ALA A 77 -12.36 -21.70 2.29
C ALA A 77 -11.76 -20.37 2.79
N ASP A 78 -12.42 -19.76 3.79
CA ASP A 78 -11.98 -18.48 4.37
C ASP A 78 -10.70 -18.64 5.21
N ASP A 79 -10.62 -19.70 6.01
CA ASP A 79 -9.44 -20.14 6.74
C ASP A 79 -9.35 -21.67 6.60
N SER A 80 -8.32 -22.13 5.88
CA SER A 80 -8.10 -23.55 5.62
C SER A 80 -7.89 -24.32 6.92
N ALA A 81 -8.71 -25.34 7.17
CA ALA A 81 -8.56 -26.18 8.36
C ALA A 81 -7.28 -27.04 8.29
N VAL A 82 -6.65 -27.28 9.45
CA VAL A 82 -5.50 -28.20 9.59
C VAL A 82 -5.90 -29.61 9.12
N PRO A 83 -5.16 -30.24 8.20
CA PRO A 83 -5.28 -31.67 7.90
C PRO A 83 -5.27 -32.56 9.16
N THR A 84 -6.12 -33.58 9.22
CA THR A 84 -6.17 -34.57 10.31
C THR A 84 -6.22 -35.99 9.76
N ASP A 85 -6.00 -36.99 10.61
CA ASP A 85 -5.85 -38.42 10.24
C ASP A 85 -7.18 -39.12 9.87
N VAL A 86 -8.06 -38.43 9.15
CA VAL A 86 -9.36 -38.92 8.67
C VAL A 86 -9.35 -39.10 7.15
N ALA A 87 -10.24 -39.96 6.66
CA ALA A 87 -10.53 -40.06 5.23
C ALA A 87 -11.20 -38.78 4.71
N GLY A 88 -10.89 -38.38 3.47
CA GLY A 88 -11.40 -37.19 2.81
C GLY A 88 -10.68 -35.90 3.20
N VAL A 89 -9.55 -35.98 3.92
CA VAL A 89 -8.83 -34.79 4.43
C VAL A 89 -8.28 -33.91 3.31
N VAL A 90 -7.99 -34.48 2.15
CA VAL A 90 -7.69 -33.74 0.91
C VAL A 90 -8.89 -33.78 -0.03
N THR A 91 -9.40 -34.99 -0.33
CA THR A 91 -10.33 -35.20 -1.46
C THR A 91 -11.73 -34.61 -1.27
N ASP A 92 -12.18 -34.38 -0.02
CA ASP A 92 -13.51 -33.82 0.26
C ASP A 92 -13.49 -32.28 0.39
N ARG A 93 -12.33 -31.63 0.22
CA ARG A 93 -12.24 -30.16 0.27
C ARG A 93 -12.88 -29.54 -0.98
N THR A 94 -13.65 -28.47 -0.78
CA THR A 94 -14.15 -27.67 -1.90
C THR A 94 -12.97 -26.94 -2.53
N LEU A 95 -12.78 -27.11 -3.84
CA LEU A 95 -11.70 -26.47 -4.59
C LEU A 95 -12.16 -25.18 -5.26
N THR A 96 -11.22 -24.28 -5.53
CA THR A 96 -11.42 -23.11 -6.39
C THR A 96 -11.90 -23.52 -7.79
N THR A 97 -12.68 -22.64 -8.42
CA THR A 97 -13.11 -22.78 -9.82
C THR A 97 -11.93 -22.54 -10.75
N ALA A 98 -11.06 -21.60 -10.41
CA ALA A 98 -9.74 -21.45 -11.02
C ALA A 98 -8.86 -22.68 -10.73
N SER A 99 -8.24 -23.20 -11.79
CA SER A 99 -7.25 -24.27 -11.74
C SER A 99 -6.15 -24.08 -12.78
N VAL A 100 -4.98 -24.66 -12.53
CA VAL A 100 -3.82 -24.56 -13.44
C VAL A 100 -3.19 -25.93 -13.67
N GLU A 101 -3.21 -26.39 -14.92
CA GLU A 101 -2.59 -27.65 -15.36
C GLU A 101 -1.04 -27.55 -15.27
N TRP A 102 -0.41 -28.55 -14.67
CA TRP A 102 1.05 -28.70 -14.60
C TRP A 102 1.50 -30.03 -15.21
N ASP A 103 2.06 -29.98 -16.42
CA ASP A 103 2.86 -31.07 -16.99
C ASP A 103 4.20 -31.16 -16.23
N ILE A 104 4.29 -32.09 -15.28
CA ILE A 104 5.38 -32.11 -14.30
C ILE A 104 6.67 -32.59 -14.97
N PRO A 105 7.71 -31.73 -15.07
CA PRO A 105 8.97 -32.07 -15.74
C PRO A 105 9.65 -33.27 -15.08
N ALA A 106 10.59 -33.91 -15.79
CA ALA A 106 11.41 -34.95 -15.18
C ALA A 106 12.20 -34.38 -13.97
N PHE A 107 12.06 -35.03 -12.82
CA PHE A 107 12.76 -34.65 -11.59
C PHE A 107 14.18 -35.23 -11.59
N THR A 108 15.11 -34.44 -11.07
CA THR A 108 16.47 -34.84 -10.72
C THR A 108 16.60 -34.70 -9.21
N ASP A 109 17.27 -35.65 -8.57
CA ASP A 109 17.51 -35.64 -7.12
C ASP A 109 18.14 -34.32 -6.66
N ASP A 110 17.70 -33.81 -5.52
CA ASP A 110 18.11 -32.52 -4.91
C ASP A 110 17.87 -31.25 -5.77
N ALA A 111 17.24 -31.36 -6.95
CA ALA A 111 16.94 -30.20 -7.80
C ALA A 111 15.61 -29.53 -7.42
N THR A 112 15.52 -28.21 -7.61
CA THR A 112 14.33 -27.41 -7.31
C THR A 112 13.45 -27.20 -8.54
N TYR A 113 12.13 -27.25 -8.35
CA TYR A 113 11.12 -27.07 -9.39
C TYR A 113 10.03 -26.11 -8.92
N ASP A 114 9.70 -25.11 -9.74
CA ASP A 114 8.57 -24.22 -9.52
C ASP A 114 7.29 -24.82 -10.13
N THR A 115 6.14 -24.56 -9.49
CA THR A 115 4.82 -24.69 -10.12
C THR A 115 4.67 -23.71 -11.29
N PRO A 116 3.63 -23.88 -12.13
CA PRO A 116 3.06 -22.77 -12.89
C PRO A 116 2.62 -21.63 -11.97
N ASP A 117 2.25 -20.50 -12.55
CA ASP A 117 1.67 -19.38 -11.81
C ASP A 117 0.27 -19.75 -11.29
N LEU A 118 0.07 -19.63 -9.97
CA LEU A 118 -1.13 -20.00 -9.23
C LEU A 118 -1.97 -18.76 -8.86
N THR A 119 -1.69 -17.59 -9.46
CA THR A 119 -2.32 -16.30 -9.14
C THR A 119 -3.85 -16.36 -9.11
N ASP A 120 -4.48 -16.87 -10.18
CA ASP A 120 -5.94 -16.92 -10.27
C ASP A 120 -6.55 -17.84 -9.19
N CYS A 121 -5.89 -18.96 -8.87
CA CYS A 121 -6.31 -19.87 -7.79
C CYS A 121 -6.24 -19.20 -6.41
N LEU A 122 -5.18 -18.42 -6.15
CA LEU A 122 -5.08 -17.70 -4.88
C LEU A 122 -6.06 -16.53 -4.82
N GLN A 123 -6.23 -15.77 -5.91
CA GLN A 123 -7.14 -14.62 -5.96
C GLN A 123 -8.59 -15.01 -5.61
N GLU A 124 -9.09 -16.15 -6.11
CA GLU A 124 -10.43 -16.63 -5.75
C GLU A 124 -10.61 -16.83 -4.22
N VAL A 125 -9.55 -17.16 -3.49
CA VAL A 125 -9.57 -17.30 -2.02
C VAL A 125 -9.50 -15.94 -1.32
N ILE A 126 -8.66 -15.02 -1.80
CA ILE A 126 -8.51 -13.66 -1.22
C ILE A 126 -9.77 -12.80 -1.45
N ASP A 127 -10.50 -13.03 -2.55
CA ASP A 127 -11.76 -12.36 -2.88
C ASP A 127 -12.95 -12.84 -2.03
N ARG A 128 -12.77 -13.86 -1.19
CA ARG A 128 -13.84 -14.38 -0.34
C ARG A 128 -14.22 -13.38 0.74
N ALA A 129 -15.53 -13.20 0.94
CA ALA A 129 -16.07 -12.23 1.90
C ALA A 129 -15.76 -12.53 3.39
N GLY A 130 -15.19 -13.70 3.70
CA GLY A 130 -14.71 -14.06 5.04
C GLY A 130 -13.18 -14.16 5.14
N TRP A 131 -12.43 -13.85 4.07
CA TRP A 131 -10.97 -13.80 4.13
C TRP A 131 -10.50 -12.65 5.01
N ASP A 132 -9.51 -12.91 5.86
CA ASP A 132 -8.84 -11.94 6.73
C ASP A 132 -7.34 -12.25 6.80
N ALA A 133 -6.51 -11.23 7.03
CA ALA A 133 -5.08 -11.44 7.26
C ALA A 133 -4.87 -12.25 8.56
N GLY A 134 -4.02 -13.26 8.49
CA GLY A 134 -3.83 -14.29 9.52
C GLY A 134 -4.44 -15.65 9.17
N ASN A 135 -5.39 -15.70 8.22
CA ASN A 135 -5.98 -16.96 7.78
C ASN A 135 -4.96 -17.85 7.05
N ALA A 136 -5.26 -19.15 6.96
CA ALA A 136 -4.50 -20.12 6.21
C ALA A 136 -5.12 -20.41 4.84
N VAL A 137 -4.28 -20.72 3.85
CA VAL A 137 -4.67 -21.20 2.52
C VAL A 137 -4.04 -22.57 2.27
N SER A 138 -4.80 -23.49 1.66
CA SER A 138 -4.26 -24.76 1.17
C SER A 138 -4.23 -24.78 -0.34
N PHE A 139 -3.08 -25.17 -0.91
CA PHE A 139 -2.95 -25.52 -2.33
C PHE A 139 -3.05 -27.03 -2.48
N ILE A 140 -3.84 -27.49 -3.43
CA ILE A 140 -4.23 -28.90 -3.59
C ILE A 140 -3.98 -29.33 -5.05
N THR A 141 -3.36 -30.49 -5.24
CA THR A 141 -3.26 -31.13 -6.56
C THR A 141 -4.39 -32.12 -6.78
N ALA A 142 -5.04 -32.06 -7.93
CA ALA A 142 -6.14 -32.92 -8.34
C ALA A 142 -5.97 -33.42 -9.80
N ASN A 143 -6.97 -34.16 -10.31
CA ASN A 143 -7.10 -34.56 -11.72
C ASN A 143 -5.85 -35.24 -12.31
N ILE A 144 -5.19 -36.11 -11.54
CA ILE A 144 -3.87 -36.66 -11.90
C ILE A 144 -3.96 -37.56 -13.15
N VAL A 145 -3.17 -37.25 -14.18
CA VAL A 145 -3.07 -38.01 -15.43
C VAL A 145 -1.63 -38.43 -15.69
N GLY A 146 -1.37 -39.73 -15.58
CA GLY A 146 -0.06 -40.31 -15.84
C GLY A 146 0.07 -41.70 -15.24
N THR A 147 1.26 -42.27 -15.33
CA THR A 147 1.67 -43.47 -14.56
C THR A 147 3.10 -43.34 -14.05
N ALA A 148 3.60 -42.10 -13.95
CA ALA A 148 4.96 -41.80 -13.52
C ALA A 148 4.87 -41.03 -12.20
N GLU A 149 5.79 -41.33 -11.29
CA GLU A 149 5.82 -40.75 -9.95
C GLU A 149 6.70 -39.50 -9.91
N ARG A 150 6.30 -38.49 -9.15
CA ARG A 150 7.11 -37.32 -8.81
C ARG A 150 6.99 -37.08 -7.31
N GLY A 151 8.10 -37.21 -6.61
CA GLY A 151 8.14 -37.04 -5.17
C GLY A 151 8.88 -35.76 -4.76
N ALA A 152 8.17 -34.83 -4.14
CA ALA A 152 8.73 -33.61 -3.57
C ALA A 152 8.98 -33.73 -2.06
N SER A 153 9.88 -32.93 -1.51
CA SER A 153 10.18 -32.96 -0.07
C SER A 153 9.04 -32.36 0.76
N MET A 154 8.67 -33.07 1.82
CA MET A 154 7.77 -32.60 2.88
C MET A 154 8.58 -32.18 4.12
N SER A 155 7.91 -31.46 5.02
CA SER A 155 8.46 -30.96 6.28
C SER A 155 9.03 -32.07 7.18
N ASP A 156 8.40 -33.24 7.17
CA ASP A 156 8.81 -34.46 7.89
C ASP A 156 10.14 -35.07 7.41
N PHE A 157 10.63 -34.70 6.23
CA PHE A 157 12.00 -35.02 5.81
C PHE A 157 12.97 -33.89 6.17
N SER A 158 12.63 -32.67 5.73
CA SER A 158 13.50 -31.50 5.86
C SER A 158 12.66 -30.24 5.71
N THR A 159 12.54 -29.47 6.78
CA THR A 159 11.89 -28.14 6.79
C THR A 159 12.64 -27.08 5.97
N ALA A 160 13.88 -27.36 5.57
CA ALA A 160 14.67 -26.50 4.68
C ALA A 160 14.43 -26.80 3.19
N GLU A 161 13.98 -28.02 2.86
CA GLU A 161 13.75 -28.49 1.48
C GLU A 161 12.26 -28.61 1.14
N SER A 162 11.38 -28.51 2.15
CA SER A 162 9.93 -28.49 2.01
C SER A 162 9.42 -27.34 1.14
N ALA A 163 8.16 -27.48 0.70
CA ALA A 163 7.45 -26.53 -0.15
C ALA A 163 7.61 -25.07 0.34
N LEU A 164 8.10 -24.20 -0.54
CA LEU A 164 8.22 -22.75 -0.33
C LEU A 164 7.17 -22.03 -1.17
N LEU A 165 6.18 -21.42 -0.55
CA LEU A 165 5.28 -20.48 -1.19
C LEU A 165 6.00 -19.14 -1.41
N THR A 166 5.78 -18.54 -2.58
CA THR A 166 6.12 -17.16 -2.91
C THR A 166 4.89 -16.49 -3.52
N VAL A 167 4.43 -15.41 -2.89
CA VAL A 167 3.34 -14.56 -3.41
C VAL A 167 3.83 -13.12 -3.53
N GLU A 168 3.57 -12.47 -4.65
CA GLU A 168 3.60 -11.01 -4.81
C GLU A 168 2.15 -10.51 -4.81
N TYR A 169 1.83 -9.48 -4.03
CA TYR A 169 0.49 -8.92 -3.93
C TYR A 169 0.51 -7.40 -3.74
N GLU A 170 -0.51 -6.71 -4.25
CA GLU A 170 -0.79 -5.32 -3.94
C GLU A 170 -1.89 -5.25 -2.88
N PRO A 171 -1.62 -4.68 -1.68
CA PRO A 171 -2.68 -4.42 -0.71
C PRO A 171 -3.76 -3.49 -1.28
N PRO A 172 -5.00 -3.54 -0.77
CA PRO A 172 -5.99 -2.52 -1.10
C PRO A 172 -5.46 -1.12 -0.74
N ALA A 173 -5.77 -0.11 -1.56
CA ALA A 173 -5.45 1.27 -1.22
C ALA A 173 -6.15 1.66 0.10
N SER A 174 -5.38 2.16 1.06
CA SER A 174 -5.95 2.79 2.25
C SER A 174 -6.76 4.00 1.79
N SER A 175 -7.99 4.12 2.29
CA SER A 175 -8.89 5.23 1.95
C SER A 175 -9.42 5.90 3.20
N GLY A 176 -9.69 7.20 3.08
CA GLY A 176 -10.17 8.04 4.17
C GLY A 176 -11.31 8.97 3.74
N GLU A 177 -12.16 9.30 4.71
CA GLU A 177 -13.25 10.25 4.58
C GLU A 177 -13.14 11.23 5.76
N ILE A 178 -13.07 12.53 5.48
CA ILE A 178 -13.02 13.57 6.51
C ILE A 178 -13.98 14.74 6.22
N ASP A 179 -14.65 15.19 7.27
CA ASP A 179 -15.49 16.37 7.32
C ASP A 179 -14.82 17.43 8.21
N VAL A 180 -14.43 18.56 7.63
CA VAL A 180 -13.74 19.65 8.34
C VAL A 180 -14.54 20.94 8.21
N GLN A 181 -15.04 21.44 9.34
CA GLN A 181 -15.75 22.72 9.42
C GLN A 181 -14.77 23.86 9.69
N VAL A 182 -15.05 25.05 9.15
CA VAL A 182 -14.34 26.29 9.55
C VAL A 182 -14.42 26.42 11.07
N GLY A 183 -13.26 26.48 11.73
CA GLY A 183 -13.16 26.31 13.18
C GLY A 183 -13.23 27.60 14.00
N ALA A 184 -12.90 28.77 13.41
CA ALA A 184 -12.82 30.04 14.12
C ALA A 184 -13.17 31.25 13.24
N ALA A 185 -13.49 32.37 13.89
CA ALA A 185 -13.91 33.64 13.28
C ALA A 185 -12.95 34.27 12.25
N LEU A 186 -11.66 33.91 12.27
CA LEU A 186 -10.66 34.46 11.34
C LEU A 186 -10.30 33.46 10.23
N ASP A 187 -10.93 32.29 10.23
CA ASP A 187 -10.78 31.27 9.20
C ASP A 187 -11.89 31.38 8.12
N ASP A 188 -12.85 32.32 8.26
CA ASP A 188 -13.76 32.72 7.18
C ASP A 188 -13.91 34.25 7.03
N VAL A 189 -13.62 34.77 5.84
CA VAL A 189 -13.43 36.22 5.61
C VAL A 189 -14.02 36.68 4.29
N GLU A 190 -14.42 37.96 4.24
CA GLU A 190 -14.74 38.62 2.96
C GLU A 190 -13.67 39.64 2.58
N GLU A 191 -13.44 39.81 1.28
CA GLU A 191 -12.54 40.81 0.72
C GLU A 191 -13.27 41.63 -0.37
N ASP A 192 -13.27 42.95 -0.23
CA ASP A 192 -13.81 43.85 -1.26
C ASP A 192 -12.84 43.98 -2.45
N THR A 193 -13.32 43.63 -3.65
CA THR A 193 -12.52 43.72 -4.89
C THR A 193 -12.09 45.14 -5.29
N ALA A 194 -12.69 46.19 -4.73
CA ALA A 194 -12.40 47.57 -5.10
C ALA A 194 -11.11 48.11 -4.48
N ASP A 195 -10.85 47.80 -3.22
CA ASP A 195 -9.73 48.33 -2.42
C ASP A 195 -9.03 47.27 -1.54
N GLY A 196 -9.45 46.01 -1.62
CA GLY A 196 -8.91 44.89 -0.87
C GLY A 196 -9.39 44.83 0.58
N HIS A 197 -10.41 45.61 0.97
CA HIS A 197 -10.82 45.70 2.38
C HIS A 197 -11.30 44.36 2.95
N MET A 198 -10.58 43.87 3.96
CA MET A 198 -10.82 42.62 4.66
C MET A 198 -11.88 42.76 5.76
N THR A 199 -12.97 42.01 5.64
CA THR A 199 -14.03 41.89 6.64
C THR A 199 -13.87 40.57 7.40
N MET A 200 -13.30 40.64 8.60
CA MET A 200 -12.82 39.50 9.40
C MET A 200 -13.82 38.98 10.44
N ASN A 201 -15.07 39.45 10.41
CA ASN A 201 -16.09 39.13 11.42
C ASN A 201 -17.53 39.30 10.89
N ALA A 202 -17.73 39.10 9.60
CA ALA A 202 -19.02 39.22 8.96
C ALA A 202 -20.00 38.16 9.51
N SER A 203 -21.30 38.45 9.57
CA SER A 203 -22.35 37.46 9.88
C SER A 203 -22.96 36.78 8.63
N LYS A 204 -22.33 37.02 7.48
CA LYS A 204 -22.70 36.53 6.16
C LYS A 204 -21.49 36.70 5.25
N LEU A 205 -21.22 35.72 4.39
CA LEU A 205 -20.17 35.78 3.38
C LEU A 205 -20.81 35.93 2.00
N GLU A 206 -20.61 37.08 1.38
CA GLU A 206 -21.22 37.52 0.11
C GLU A 206 -20.50 36.96 -1.11
N ALA A 207 -20.37 35.64 -1.18
CA ALA A 207 -19.84 34.95 -2.34
C ALA A 207 -20.56 35.37 -3.63
N ASN A 208 -19.80 35.52 -4.71
CA ASN A 208 -20.19 36.14 -5.98
C ASN A 208 -20.39 37.67 -6.01
N VAL A 209 -20.27 38.36 -4.88
CA VAL A 209 -20.20 39.84 -4.82
C VAL A 209 -18.85 40.31 -4.27
N LYS A 210 -18.33 39.60 -3.27
CA LYS A 210 -16.97 39.74 -2.72
C LYS A 210 -16.15 38.48 -3.00
N VAL A 211 -14.83 38.59 -2.87
CA VAL A 211 -13.99 37.39 -2.72
C VAL A 211 -14.20 36.87 -1.30
N VAL A 212 -14.34 35.56 -1.13
CA VAL A 212 -14.46 34.92 0.18
C VAL A 212 -13.27 34.00 0.38
N GLY A 213 -12.55 34.17 1.49
CA GLY A 213 -11.52 33.25 1.95
C GLY A 213 -12.09 32.30 2.98
N LEU A 214 -11.79 31.01 2.85
CA LEU A 214 -12.12 29.96 3.82
C LEU A 214 -10.85 29.18 4.16
N ARG A 215 -10.66 28.84 5.43
CA ARG A 215 -9.51 28.11 5.94
C ARG A 215 -9.97 26.96 6.82
N PHE A 216 -9.44 25.78 6.55
CA PHE A 216 -9.81 24.53 7.21
C PHE A 216 -8.57 24.00 7.90
N LEU A 217 -8.60 23.89 9.22
CA LEU A 217 -7.44 23.48 10.02
C LEU A 217 -7.35 21.96 10.13
N SER A 218 -6.14 21.44 10.36
CA SER A 218 -5.95 20.03 10.72
C SER A 218 -6.48 19.05 9.68
N ILE A 219 -6.20 19.30 8.39
CA ILE A 219 -6.58 18.40 7.31
C ILE A 219 -5.76 17.11 7.42
N ALA A 220 -6.40 16.06 7.94
CA ALA A 220 -5.80 14.74 8.15
C ALA A 220 -5.72 13.93 6.84
N VAL A 221 -5.09 14.50 5.82
CA VAL A 221 -4.82 13.87 4.52
C VAL A 221 -3.31 13.80 4.32
N PRO A 222 -2.72 12.62 4.12
CA PRO A 222 -1.30 12.47 3.80
C PRO A 222 -0.89 13.26 2.55
N GLN A 223 0.39 13.60 2.48
CA GLN A 223 1.01 14.08 1.25
C GLN A 223 0.87 13.03 0.14
N GLY A 224 0.76 13.47 -1.11
CA GLY A 224 0.64 12.54 -2.25
C GLY A 224 -0.74 11.91 -2.45
N ALA A 225 -1.58 11.86 -1.41
CA ALA A 225 -2.89 11.19 -1.45
C ALA A 225 -3.78 11.67 -2.61
N ILE A 226 -4.47 10.72 -3.25
CA ILE A 226 -5.38 10.94 -4.37
C ILE A 226 -6.74 11.36 -3.82
N ILE A 227 -7.16 12.59 -4.10
CA ILE A 227 -8.46 13.12 -3.69
C ILE A 227 -9.54 12.60 -4.65
N THR A 228 -10.29 11.59 -4.21
CA THR A 228 -11.33 10.94 -5.00
C THR A 228 -12.60 11.78 -5.10
N SER A 229 -12.89 12.59 -4.08
CA SER A 229 -13.89 13.67 -4.15
C SER A 229 -13.58 14.77 -3.14
N ALA A 230 -13.94 16.01 -3.47
CA ALA A 230 -13.97 17.11 -2.52
C ALA A 230 -15.19 17.98 -2.76
N THR A 231 -15.93 18.33 -1.71
CA THR A 231 -17.07 19.25 -1.82
C THR A 231 -17.14 20.24 -0.67
N LEU A 232 -17.64 21.45 -0.98
CA LEU A 232 -17.87 22.52 -0.02
C LEU A 232 -19.37 22.66 0.23
N SER A 233 -19.80 22.45 1.46
CA SER A 233 -21.18 22.64 1.91
C SER A 233 -21.34 23.94 2.70
N VAL A 234 -22.33 24.76 2.33
CA VAL A 234 -22.62 26.05 2.99
C VAL A 234 -24.12 26.23 3.23
N TYR A 235 -24.50 26.94 4.29
CA TYR A 235 -25.89 27.29 4.57
C TYR A 235 -26.25 28.67 4.02
N ALA A 236 -27.27 28.77 3.18
CA ALA A 236 -27.67 30.05 2.59
C ALA A 236 -28.20 31.03 3.65
N ASN A 237 -27.57 32.20 3.75
CA ASN A 237 -27.94 33.24 4.71
C ASN A 237 -29.28 33.89 4.34
N GLY A 238 -29.48 34.13 3.05
CA GLY A 238 -30.68 34.75 2.48
C GLY A 238 -31.18 34.03 1.23
N SER A 239 -32.48 34.17 0.97
CA SER A 239 -33.09 33.62 -0.24
C SER A 239 -32.72 34.45 -1.47
N SER A 240 -32.44 33.79 -2.59
CA SER A 240 -32.01 34.40 -3.86
C SER A 240 -32.66 33.64 -5.01
N ALA A 241 -33.65 34.27 -5.67
CA ALA A 241 -34.58 33.62 -6.60
C ALA A 241 -34.01 33.31 -8.00
N SER A 242 -32.71 33.49 -8.22
CA SER A 242 -32.06 33.24 -9.51
C SER A 242 -30.67 32.64 -9.28
N GLY A 243 -30.12 32.02 -10.32
CA GLY A 243 -28.80 31.41 -10.25
C GLY A 243 -27.66 32.44 -10.15
N ALA A 244 -26.48 31.92 -9.84
CA ALA A 244 -25.22 32.63 -9.83
C ALA A 244 -24.13 31.79 -10.48
N THR A 245 -22.99 32.41 -10.72
CA THR A 245 -21.71 31.79 -11.06
C THR A 245 -20.66 32.36 -10.12
N MET A 246 -19.75 31.51 -9.66
CA MET A 246 -18.54 31.85 -8.91
C MET A 246 -17.47 30.80 -9.22
N THR A 247 -16.21 31.10 -8.90
CA THR A 247 -15.10 30.16 -9.12
C THR A 247 -14.48 29.81 -7.79
N VAL A 248 -14.40 28.52 -7.46
CA VAL A 248 -13.64 28.02 -6.31
C VAL A 248 -12.21 27.70 -6.78
N LYS A 249 -11.25 28.18 -6.01
CA LYS A 249 -9.82 27.85 -6.11
C LYS A 249 -9.30 27.44 -4.75
N ALA A 250 -8.16 26.75 -4.71
CA ALA A 250 -7.41 26.54 -3.48
C ALA A 250 -6.27 27.56 -3.38
N ILE A 251 -5.90 27.91 -2.15
CA ILE A 251 -4.73 28.77 -1.86
C ILE A 251 -3.49 27.89 -1.97
N ASP A 252 -2.49 28.34 -2.74
CA ASP A 252 -1.29 27.57 -3.09
C ASP A 252 -0.19 27.66 -2.02
N GLU A 253 -0.54 27.23 -0.81
CA GLU A 253 0.31 27.24 0.39
C GLU A 253 0.36 25.83 1.00
N ASP A 254 1.52 25.41 1.52
CA ASP A 254 1.70 24.09 2.13
C ASP A 254 0.94 23.94 3.47
N ASP A 255 0.97 24.99 4.29
CA ASP A 255 0.09 25.20 5.45
C ASP A 255 -0.49 26.60 5.30
N CYS A 256 -1.80 26.68 5.01
CA CYS A 256 -2.48 27.93 4.73
C CYS A 256 -2.34 28.88 5.93
N ALA A 257 -1.72 30.04 5.71
CA ALA A 257 -1.55 31.05 6.74
C ALA A 257 -2.91 31.67 7.14
N ALA A 258 -3.11 31.96 8.42
CA ALA A 258 -4.32 32.62 8.92
C ALA A 258 -4.59 33.94 8.16
N PHE A 259 -5.87 34.26 7.93
CA PHE A 259 -6.22 35.52 7.30
C PHE A 259 -6.00 36.71 8.26
N ASP A 260 -5.61 37.86 7.72
CA ASP A 260 -5.46 39.11 8.48
C ASP A 260 -6.10 40.32 7.77
N THR A 261 -6.00 41.50 8.39
CA THR A 261 -6.65 42.74 7.90
C THR A 261 -5.88 43.47 6.78
N SER A 262 -4.78 42.92 6.28
CA SER A 262 -4.01 43.49 5.18
C SER A 262 -4.85 43.50 3.90
N PRO A 263 -4.81 44.56 3.07
CA PRO A 263 -5.56 44.56 1.82
C PRO A 263 -5.18 43.40 0.91
N TYR A 264 -6.18 42.77 0.28
CA TYR A 264 -6.02 41.65 -0.65
C TYR A 264 -5.47 40.35 -0.02
N ASN A 265 -5.73 40.09 1.27
CA ASN A 265 -5.21 38.91 1.97
C ASN A 265 -5.84 37.57 1.51
N VAL A 266 -6.82 37.56 0.60
CA VAL A 266 -7.29 36.35 -0.09
C VAL A 266 -6.90 36.38 -1.58
N SER A 267 -7.27 37.45 -2.31
CA SER A 267 -7.07 37.48 -3.77
C SER A 267 -5.65 37.79 -4.22
N GLY A 268 -4.82 38.32 -3.31
CA GLY A 268 -3.40 38.56 -3.52
C GLY A 268 -2.49 37.37 -3.21
N ARG A 269 -3.04 36.25 -2.71
CA ARG A 269 -2.32 34.98 -2.57
C ARG A 269 -2.23 34.26 -3.91
N ASP A 270 -1.26 33.35 -4.06
CA ASP A 270 -1.22 32.45 -5.20
C ASP A 270 -2.38 31.43 -5.10
N LEU A 271 -3.09 31.19 -6.21
CA LEU A 271 -4.33 30.40 -6.23
C LEU A 271 -4.33 29.33 -7.34
N VAL A 272 -4.35 28.06 -6.93
CA VAL A 272 -4.37 26.88 -7.80
C VAL A 272 -5.78 26.34 -8.06
N GLY A 273 -5.91 25.51 -9.11
CA GLY A 273 -7.20 25.07 -9.62
C GLY A 273 -8.04 26.17 -10.28
N ASN A 274 -9.20 25.79 -10.81
CA ASN A 274 -10.22 26.71 -11.35
C ASN A 274 -11.55 25.96 -11.51
N VAL A 275 -12.33 25.85 -10.44
CA VAL A 275 -13.57 25.05 -10.43
C VAL A 275 -14.80 25.96 -10.47
N ALA A 276 -15.62 25.83 -11.51
CA ALA A 276 -16.81 26.66 -11.66
C ALA A 276 -17.97 26.14 -10.81
N TRP A 277 -18.48 26.94 -9.88
CA TRP A 277 -19.69 26.63 -9.13
C TRP A 277 -20.84 27.54 -9.57
N ALA A 278 -21.91 26.93 -10.07
CA ALA A 278 -23.05 27.64 -10.64
C ALA A 278 -24.37 27.28 -9.91
N PRO A 279 -24.54 27.68 -8.64
CA PRO A 279 -25.74 27.34 -7.89
C PRO A 279 -26.99 28.02 -8.47
N ALA A 280 -28.10 27.28 -8.44
CA ALA A 280 -29.43 27.76 -8.83
C ALA A 280 -30.02 28.71 -7.76
N ALA A 281 -31.35 28.80 -7.67
CA ALA A 281 -32.00 29.59 -6.61
C ALA A 281 -31.62 29.07 -5.20
N TRP A 282 -31.40 30.00 -4.27
CA TRP A 282 -31.14 29.70 -2.85
C TRP A 282 -32.34 30.05 -1.99
N THR A 283 -32.56 29.27 -0.94
CA THR A 283 -33.56 29.48 0.11
C THR A 283 -32.83 29.63 1.45
N SER A 284 -33.10 30.70 2.18
CA SER A 284 -32.48 30.97 3.49
C SER A 284 -32.64 29.78 4.45
N GLY A 285 -31.55 29.41 5.13
CA GLY A 285 -31.48 28.27 6.05
C GLY A 285 -31.29 26.89 5.40
N MET A 286 -31.33 26.78 4.07
CA MET A 286 -31.02 25.53 3.37
C MET A 286 -29.52 25.39 3.11
N GLN A 287 -29.01 24.18 3.20
CA GLN A 287 -27.65 23.81 2.81
C GLN A 287 -27.54 23.68 1.28
N TYR A 288 -26.39 24.07 0.73
CA TYR A 288 -26.03 23.92 -0.67
C TYR A 288 -24.60 23.41 -0.78
N VAL A 289 -24.39 22.45 -1.67
CA VAL A 289 -23.09 21.84 -1.94
C VAL A 289 -22.48 22.44 -3.22
N SER A 290 -21.16 22.54 -3.28
CA SER A 290 -20.41 22.89 -4.49
C SER A 290 -20.54 21.82 -5.58
N THR A 291 -19.97 22.10 -6.76
CA THR A 291 -19.53 20.98 -7.62
C THR A 291 -18.26 20.37 -7.02
N ASP A 292 -17.77 19.26 -7.57
CA ASP A 292 -16.55 18.62 -7.07
C ASP A 292 -15.33 19.55 -7.26
N ILE A 293 -14.62 19.84 -6.16
CA ILE A 293 -13.44 20.72 -6.10
C ILE A 293 -12.12 19.94 -5.96
N SER A 294 -12.14 18.61 -6.08
CA SER A 294 -10.96 17.71 -5.92
C SER A 294 -9.77 18.20 -6.73
N ALA A 295 -9.97 18.55 -8.01
CA ALA A 295 -8.92 19.03 -8.89
C ALA A 295 -8.21 20.32 -8.41
N ALA A 296 -8.82 21.12 -7.52
CA ALA A 296 -8.18 22.27 -6.87
C ALA A 296 -7.47 21.85 -5.57
N VAL A 297 -8.12 21.01 -4.75
CA VAL A 297 -7.54 20.49 -3.50
C VAL A 297 -6.29 19.64 -3.77
N GLN A 298 -6.36 18.74 -4.75
CA GLN A 298 -5.27 17.86 -5.19
C GLN A 298 -3.98 18.62 -5.50
N GLN A 299 -4.07 19.81 -6.11
CA GLN A 299 -2.89 20.63 -6.41
C GLN A 299 -2.15 21.10 -5.15
N VAL A 300 -2.86 21.25 -4.02
CA VAL A 300 -2.25 21.59 -2.72
C VAL A 300 -1.72 20.35 -2.00
N ILE A 301 -2.46 19.23 -2.01
CA ILE A 301 -2.05 17.97 -1.38
C ILE A 301 -0.80 17.34 -2.05
N LEU A 302 -0.60 17.59 -3.34
CA LEU A 302 0.61 17.19 -4.09
C LEU A 302 1.82 18.12 -3.88
N ARG A 303 1.71 19.18 -3.06
CA ARG A 303 2.84 20.09 -2.87
C ARG A 303 3.95 19.42 -2.04
N PRO A 304 5.24 19.63 -2.37
CA PRO A 304 6.36 19.04 -1.63
C PRO A 304 6.46 19.41 -0.15
N GLY A 305 5.81 20.49 0.31
CA GLY A 305 5.77 20.88 1.72
C GLY A 305 4.48 20.51 2.44
N TRP A 306 3.48 19.94 1.75
CA TRP A 306 2.24 19.51 2.40
C TRP A 306 2.52 18.43 3.45
N SER A 307 1.79 18.45 4.56
CA SER A 307 1.88 17.45 5.62
C SER A 307 0.49 17.24 6.23
N SER A 308 0.20 16.01 6.65
CA SER A 308 -1.06 15.69 7.31
C SER A 308 -1.19 16.51 8.60
N GLY A 309 -2.30 17.22 8.75
CA GLY A 309 -2.54 18.19 9.83
C GLY A 309 -2.32 19.66 9.45
N ASN A 310 -1.80 19.96 8.26
CA ASN A 310 -1.71 21.33 7.75
C ASN A 310 -3.11 21.94 7.49
N ALA A 311 -3.20 23.26 7.39
CA ALA A 311 -4.42 23.96 7.03
C ALA A 311 -4.56 24.08 5.50
N LEU A 312 -5.76 23.82 4.98
CA LEU A 312 -6.11 24.07 3.58
C LEU A 312 -6.88 25.38 3.45
N GLY A 313 -6.50 26.20 2.46
CA GLY A 313 -7.22 27.42 2.10
C GLY A 313 -8.04 27.27 0.81
N LEU A 314 -9.27 27.80 0.80
CA LEU A 314 -10.09 27.96 -0.40
C LEU A 314 -10.43 29.44 -0.61
N ALA A 315 -10.43 29.86 -1.88
CA ALA A 315 -10.88 31.17 -2.32
C ALA A 315 -12.09 31.03 -3.24
N ILE A 316 -13.21 31.65 -2.87
CA ILE A 316 -14.40 31.77 -3.72
C ILE A 316 -14.36 33.13 -4.39
N LEU A 317 -14.05 33.14 -5.69
CA LEU A 317 -13.91 34.35 -6.49
C LEU A 317 -15.26 34.86 -7.00
N VAL A 318 -15.36 36.18 -7.12
CA VAL A 318 -16.50 36.90 -7.68
C VAL A 318 -16.85 36.37 -9.08
N GLY A 319 -18.14 36.31 -9.39
CA GLY A 319 -18.63 35.92 -10.70
C GLY A 319 -19.83 36.77 -11.11
N SER A 320 -20.90 36.14 -11.60
CA SER A 320 -22.06 36.86 -12.14
C SER A 320 -23.40 36.25 -11.70
N GLY A 321 -24.49 36.99 -11.88
CA GLY A 321 -25.85 36.55 -11.53
C GLY A 321 -26.38 37.23 -10.26
N ALA A 322 -27.32 36.58 -9.57
CA ALA A 322 -27.89 37.12 -8.33
C ALA A 322 -26.94 36.90 -7.14
N ALA A 323 -26.98 37.80 -6.14
CA ALA A 323 -26.14 37.71 -4.94
C ALA A 323 -26.32 36.37 -4.18
N LYS A 324 -25.22 35.79 -3.67
CA LYS A 324 -25.20 34.52 -2.92
C LYS A 324 -24.48 34.66 -1.56
N GLY A 325 -25.23 35.11 -0.56
CA GLY A 325 -24.75 35.14 0.83
C GLY A 325 -24.92 33.80 1.55
N PHE A 326 -23.86 33.26 2.15
CA PHE A 326 -23.94 32.11 3.07
C PHE A 326 -23.51 32.46 4.51
N ASP A 327 -23.81 31.57 5.46
CA ASP A 327 -23.56 31.78 6.88
C ASP A 327 -22.06 31.62 7.21
N SER A 328 -21.55 32.56 7.99
CA SER A 328 -20.20 32.49 8.56
C SER A 328 -20.19 31.82 9.93
N TRP A 329 -19.00 31.44 10.39
CA TRP A 329 -18.74 31.02 11.76
C TRP A 329 -19.26 32.02 12.80
N ASN A 330 -19.05 33.32 12.57
CA ASN A 330 -19.53 34.37 13.48
C ASN A 330 -21.05 34.46 13.60
N LYS A 331 -21.82 33.97 12.61
CA LYS A 331 -23.28 33.91 12.70
C LYS A 331 -23.74 32.64 13.42
N ASN A 332 -23.24 31.48 12.99
CA ASN A 332 -23.47 30.20 13.64
C ASN A 332 -22.33 29.24 13.29
N PRO A 333 -21.47 28.83 14.25
CA PRO A 333 -20.41 27.88 14.01
C PRO A 333 -20.90 26.56 13.39
N GLU A 334 -22.09 26.08 13.76
CA GLU A 334 -22.67 24.84 13.20
C GLU A 334 -23.10 24.98 11.72
N HIS A 335 -23.27 26.22 11.23
CA HIS A 335 -23.58 26.53 9.83
C HIS A 335 -22.37 27.02 9.03
N ALA A 336 -21.20 27.16 9.68
CA ALA A 336 -19.98 27.58 9.01
C ALA A 336 -19.64 26.58 7.89
N ALA A 337 -18.90 27.04 6.89
CA ALA A 337 -18.59 26.22 5.73
C ALA A 337 -17.93 24.89 6.13
N LEU A 338 -18.39 23.79 5.53
CA LEU A 338 -17.90 22.44 5.75
C LEU A 338 -17.23 21.94 4.48
N LEU A 339 -15.97 21.52 4.59
CA LEU A 339 -15.25 20.81 3.56
C LEU A 339 -15.37 19.31 3.81
N HIS A 340 -15.94 18.59 2.85
CA HIS A 340 -15.99 17.14 2.81
C HIS A 340 -14.94 16.63 1.82
N LEU A 341 -14.12 15.66 2.23
CA LEU A 341 -13.08 15.04 1.42
C LEU A 341 -13.17 13.51 1.51
N THR A 342 -13.07 12.84 0.36
CA THR A 342 -12.69 11.42 0.28
C THR A 342 -11.35 11.31 -0.44
N PHE A 343 -10.49 10.42 0.04
CA PHE A 343 -9.16 10.21 -0.54
C PHE A 343 -8.72 8.75 -0.48
N GLU A 344 -7.78 8.41 -1.33
CA GLU A 344 -6.98 7.18 -1.31
C GLU A 344 -5.54 7.59 -1.05
N GLU A 345 -4.86 6.95 -0.10
CA GLU A 345 -3.44 7.17 0.12
C GLU A 345 -2.66 6.57 -1.05
N ASP A 346 -1.64 7.28 -1.56
CA ASP A 346 -0.81 6.71 -2.61
C ASP A 346 0.05 5.58 -2.03
N SER A 347 -0.28 4.35 -2.42
CA SER A 347 0.48 3.15 -2.08
C SER A 347 1.93 3.16 -2.59
N SER A 348 2.37 4.22 -3.28
CA SER A 348 3.76 4.48 -3.65
C SER A 348 4.63 5.07 -2.51
N GLU A 349 4.05 5.80 -1.54
CA GLU A 349 4.80 6.47 -0.45
C GLU A 349 4.56 5.90 0.96
N ALA A 350 3.56 5.05 1.18
CA ALA A 350 3.15 4.52 2.50
C ALA A 350 4.14 3.57 3.22
N ALA A 351 5.45 3.65 2.93
CA ALA A 351 6.50 2.77 3.47
C ALA A 351 7.69 3.53 4.10
N ILE A 352 7.53 4.81 4.46
CA ILE A 352 8.45 5.54 5.35
C ILE A 352 7.66 6.24 6.48
N ASP A 353 6.81 5.49 7.18
CA ASP A 353 6.38 5.91 8.52
C ASP A 353 7.54 5.68 9.51
N HIS A 354 7.77 6.64 10.40
CA HIS A 354 8.81 6.60 11.42
C HIS A 354 8.37 5.73 12.64
N GLY A 355 7.84 4.54 12.37
CA GLY A 355 7.37 3.56 13.35
C GLY A 355 8.24 2.30 13.37
N GLU A 356 8.74 1.91 14.54
CA GLU A 356 9.71 0.83 14.72
C GLU A 356 9.32 -0.50 14.04
N SER A 357 10.07 -0.92 13.03
CA SER A 357 10.13 -2.31 12.59
C SER A 357 11.57 -2.70 12.22
N TRP A 358 12.10 -3.70 12.93
CA TRP A 358 13.48 -4.16 12.81
C TRP A 358 13.51 -5.63 12.37
N ALA A 359 14.41 -5.95 11.45
CA ALA A 359 14.79 -7.32 11.11
C ALA A 359 16.32 -7.39 11.10
N VAL A 360 16.90 -8.19 11.99
CA VAL A 360 18.35 -8.40 12.12
C VAL A 360 18.67 -9.85 11.84
N VAL A 361 19.62 -10.11 10.94
CA VAL A 361 20.21 -11.43 10.68
C VAL A 361 21.72 -11.29 10.58
N ALA A 362 22.46 -12.21 11.20
CA ALA A 362 23.93 -12.19 11.26
C ALA A 362 24.50 -13.60 11.04
N ALA A 363 25.64 -13.71 10.33
CA ALA A 363 26.46 -14.93 10.26
C ALA A 363 27.91 -14.62 9.85
N GLU A 364 28.82 -15.59 10.04
CA GLU A 364 30.23 -15.33 10.32
C GLU A 364 31.24 -15.72 9.21
N THR A 365 32.38 -15.00 9.20
CA THR A 365 33.68 -15.28 8.55
C THR A 365 33.90 -15.01 7.05
N VAL A 366 35.05 -14.37 6.76
CA VAL A 366 35.52 -13.93 5.42
C VAL A 366 36.83 -14.65 5.06
N VAL A 367 37.04 -14.98 3.78
CA VAL A 367 38.28 -15.61 3.28
C VAL A 367 38.96 -14.78 2.18
N GLY A 368 39.81 -13.84 2.61
CA GLY A 368 40.90 -13.27 1.79
C GLY A 368 40.58 -12.00 0.98
N LEU A 369 41.50 -11.04 1.04
CA LEU A 369 41.48 -9.76 0.30
C LEU A 369 42.83 -9.57 -0.42
N ALA A 370 42.82 -8.88 -1.56
CA ALA A 370 44.03 -8.40 -2.22
C ALA A 370 43.76 -7.03 -2.87
N THR A 371 44.64 -6.06 -2.63
CA THR A 371 44.53 -4.69 -3.13
C THR A 371 45.61 -4.39 -4.16
N THR A 372 45.34 -3.45 -5.07
CA THR A 372 46.37 -2.74 -5.84
C THR A 372 46.07 -1.25 -5.86
N ASP A 373 47.14 -0.46 -5.79
CA ASP A 373 47.11 0.98 -5.57
C ASP A 373 46.54 1.77 -6.77
N TYR A 374 45.92 2.93 -6.49
CA TYR A 374 45.24 3.87 -7.42
C TYR A 374 43.85 3.49 -7.99
N GLY A 375 42.80 3.78 -7.21
CA GLY A 375 41.72 4.66 -7.72
C GLY A 375 40.29 4.10 -7.82
N GLU A 376 40.11 2.84 -8.20
CA GLU A 376 38.77 2.20 -8.37
C GLU A 376 38.84 0.70 -7.98
N SER A 377 37.75 0.14 -7.41
CA SER A 377 37.65 -1.23 -6.83
C SER A 377 36.28 -1.89 -7.13
N TYR A 378 36.17 -3.23 -7.29
CA TYR A 378 35.01 -3.88 -7.99
C TYR A 378 34.52 -5.31 -7.57
N ALA A 379 33.46 -5.80 -8.29
CA ALA A 379 32.52 -6.94 -8.07
C ALA A 379 32.54 -8.19 -9.08
N THR A 380 32.55 -9.48 -8.61
CA THR A 380 32.16 -10.80 -9.24
C THR A 380 32.18 -12.09 -8.26
N VAL A 381 31.25 -12.35 -7.30
CA VAL A 381 31.10 -13.53 -6.34
C VAL A 381 29.61 -13.79 -5.89
N ALA A 382 29.27 -14.95 -5.31
CA ALA A 382 27.89 -15.40 -4.97
C ALA A 382 27.66 -15.93 -3.52
N ALA A 383 26.39 -16.20 -3.14
CA ALA A 383 26.01 -16.85 -1.86
C ALA A 383 24.84 -17.86 -2.01
N GLN A 384 24.53 -18.60 -0.94
CA GLN A 384 23.44 -19.59 -0.85
C GLN A 384 22.79 -19.52 0.56
N ILE A 385 21.52 -19.93 0.69
CA ILE A 385 20.62 -19.56 1.82
C ILE A 385 20.59 -20.62 2.93
N THR A 386 20.50 -20.19 4.21
CA THR A 386 19.95 -20.99 5.32
C THR A 386 19.32 -20.07 6.39
N GLU A 387 18.25 -20.52 7.04
CA GLU A 387 17.32 -19.73 7.89
C GLU A 387 17.90 -19.28 9.27
N PRO A 388 17.42 -18.14 9.84
CA PRO A 388 17.84 -17.62 11.15
C PRO A 388 16.95 -18.06 12.34
N THR A 389 17.46 -17.94 13.58
CA THR A 389 16.69 -18.13 14.82
C THR A 389 16.85 -16.99 15.82
N GLN A 390 15.72 -16.37 16.20
CA GLN A 390 15.40 -15.50 17.36
C GLN A 390 16.32 -14.31 17.80
N ASN A 391 15.81 -13.10 17.55
CA ASN A 391 15.41 -12.06 18.55
C ASN A 391 16.48 -11.29 19.40
N THR A 392 16.64 -9.96 19.22
CA THR A 392 16.39 -8.88 20.23
C THR A 392 17.01 -7.47 19.93
N ALA A 393 16.23 -6.42 20.23
CA ALA A 393 16.59 -5.04 20.70
C ALA A 393 17.19 -3.98 19.73
N ALA A 394 16.90 -2.70 20.05
CA ALA A 394 17.12 -1.49 19.23
C ALA A 394 18.10 -0.46 19.86
N VAL A 395 18.52 0.57 19.10
CA VAL A 395 18.51 2.04 19.44
C VAL A 395 19.27 2.87 18.36
N ASP A 396 18.75 4.08 18.11
CA ASP A 396 19.14 5.18 17.20
C ASP A 396 20.56 5.81 17.41
N ASN A 397 21.12 6.42 16.35
CA ASN A 397 22.23 7.38 16.47
C ASN A 397 22.41 8.42 15.32
N GLY A 398 21.33 8.91 14.69
CA GLY A 398 21.38 10.11 13.82
C GLY A 398 21.92 9.91 12.40
N GLU A 399 21.57 8.79 11.77
CA GLU A 399 22.15 8.33 10.51
C GLU A 399 21.12 8.37 9.37
N THR A 400 21.48 8.90 8.19
CA THR A 400 20.61 8.90 7.00
C THR A 400 20.85 7.65 6.16
N TRP A 401 19.85 6.78 6.07
CA TRP A 401 19.87 5.54 5.28
C TRP A 401 18.95 5.65 4.06
N ALA A 402 19.27 4.88 3.01
CA ALA A 402 18.47 4.80 1.79
C ALA A 402 18.30 3.32 1.38
N ILE A 403 17.07 2.93 1.04
CA ILE A 403 16.76 1.58 0.56
C ILE A 403 17.08 1.50 -0.94
N VAL A 404 17.94 0.55 -1.31
CA VAL A 404 18.41 0.33 -2.68
C VAL A 404 17.74 -0.92 -3.25
N ARG A 405 17.03 -0.81 -4.38
CA ARG A 405 16.38 -1.96 -5.02
C ARG A 405 17.38 -2.78 -5.84
N PRO A 406 17.27 -4.11 -5.90
CA PRO A 406 18.07 -4.92 -6.82
C PRO A 406 17.81 -4.52 -8.28
N ASN A 407 18.85 -4.63 -9.11
CA ASN A 407 18.84 -4.36 -10.56
C ASN A 407 18.58 -2.91 -11.01
N ILE A 408 18.79 -1.91 -10.15
CA ILE A 408 18.84 -0.49 -10.53
C ILE A 408 20.25 0.07 -10.25
N SER A 409 20.78 0.90 -11.15
CA SER A 409 22.04 1.62 -10.93
C SER A 409 21.76 2.98 -10.26
N TYR A 410 22.47 3.25 -9.16
CA TYR A 410 22.35 4.48 -8.39
C TYR A 410 23.67 5.27 -8.42
N ASN A 411 23.59 6.59 -8.56
CA ASN A 411 24.73 7.48 -8.33
C ASN A 411 24.63 8.01 -6.89
N LEU A 412 25.58 7.66 -6.03
CA LEU A 412 25.75 8.34 -4.74
C LEU A 412 26.79 9.45 -4.89
N GLU A 413 26.39 10.69 -4.62
CA GLU A 413 27.30 11.79 -4.34
C GLU A 413 27.49 11.89 -2.82
N LEU A 414 28.74 11.84 -2.36
CA LEU A 414 29.09 12.01 -0.94
C LEU A 414 29.41 13.49 -0.69
N SER A 415 28.66 14.16 0.18
CA SER A 415 28.95 15.54 0.60
C SER A 415 29.94 15.57 1.76
N GLU A 416 30.96 16.43 1.67
CA GLU A 416 31.99 16.61 2.71
C GLU A 416 31.44 17.29 3.99
N GLU A 417 30.79 16.53 4.88
CA GLU A 417 30.82 16.68 6.36
C GLU A 417 29.85 15.67 7.02
N GLY A 418 30.37 14.51 7.42
CA GLY A 418 29.62 13.48 8.16
C GLY A 418 30.08 12.06 7.83
N ASP A 419 30.23 11.20 8.84
CA ASP A 419 30.57 9.78 8.67
C ASP A 419 29.41 9.06 7.97
N SER A 420 29.50 8.98 6.65
CA SER A 420 28.45 8.46 5.78
C SER A 420 28.73 6.98 5.49
N TRP A 421 27.81 6.10 5.90
CA TRP A 421 27.87 4.67 5.60
C TRP A 421 26.78 4.27 4.61
N ALA A 422 27.08 3.29 3.76
CA ALA A 422 26.15 2.73 2.81
C ALA A 422 26.12 1.20 2.97
N VAL A 423 24.94 0.65 3.28
CA VAL A 423 24.72 -0.79 3.25
C VAL A 423 24.14 -1.16 1.89
N VAL A 424 24.95 -1.82 1.06
CA VAL A 424 24.50 -2.40 -0.22
C VAL A 424 24.30 -3.90 -0.01
N ILE A 425 23.04 -4.35 -0.10
CA ILE A 425 22.70 -5.76 -0.25
C ILE A 425 22.20 -5.94 -1.68
N ALA A 426 22.83 -6.83 -2.45
CA ALA A 426 22.38 -7.18 -3.79
C ALA A 426 22.59 -8.67 -4.06
N GLY A 427 21.74 -9.22 -4.92
CA GLY A 427 21.79 -10.60 -5.41
C GLY A 427 22.98 -10.86 -6.35
N TYR A 428 24.17 -10.88 -5.74
CA TYR A 428 25.47 -11.40 -6.21
C TYR A 428 26.44 -10.37 -6.88
N ASP A 429 27.73 -10.42 -6.49
CA ASP A 429 28.84 -9.48 -6.75
C ASP A 429 30.18 -9.81 -5.93
N TRP A 430 31.39 -9.22 -6.16
CA TRP A 430 32.68 -9.52 -5.41
C TRP A 430 32.69 -8.77 -4.07
N ILE A 431 33.50 -9.34 -3.18
CA ILE A 431 34.07 -8.66 -2.03
C ILE A 431 35.18 -7.68 -2.46
N THR A 432 35.12 -6.45 -1.97
CA THR A 432 36.31 -5.70 -1.51
C THR A 432 35.94 -4.92 -0.24
N VAL A 433 36.87 -4.88 0.71
CA VAL A 433 36.76 -4.34 2.08
C VAL A 433 37.94 -3.38 2.29
N LEU A 434 37.98 -2.70 3.45
CA LEU A 434 39.10 -2.00 4.12
C LEU A 434 39.05 -0.46 3.98
N ALA A 435 39.45 0.35 4.98
CA ALA A 435 39.73 0.14 6.42
C ALA A 435 39.79 1.53 7.10
N ASP A 436 39.94 1.61 8.43
CA ASP A 436 40.28 2.87 9.11
C ASP A 436 41.71 3.31 8.68
N PRO A 437 41.94 4.58 8.29
CA PRO A 437 43.31 5.09 8.12
C PRO A 437 44.16 5.12 9.40
N ASN A 438 43.63 4.73 10.58
CA ASN A 438 44.31 4.76 11.88
C ASN A 438 44.51 3.40 12.60
N ASP A 439 43.99 2.27 12.10
CA ASP A 439 44.24 0.92 12.67
C ASP A 439 44.25 -0.21 11.60
#